data_AF-A0A7R9VTN7-F1
#
_entry.id   AF-A0A7R9VTN7-F1
#
_cell.length_a   1.000
_cell.length_b   1.000
_cell.length_c   1.000
_cell.angle_alpha   90.00
_cell.angle_beta   90.00
_cell.angle_gamma   90.00
#
_symmetry.space_group_name_H-M   'P 1'
#
loop_
_entity.id
_entity.type
_entity.pdbx_description
1 polymer ?
#
loop_
_entity_poly.entity_id
_entity_poly.type
_entity_poly.pdbx_seq_one_letter_code
_entity_poly.pdbx_strand_id
1 'polypeptide(L)'
;AELVNPAATASDKLKLQQVILETFGSALIPEPADGLPDLPTVGQLQQSGTTVLVAVQDEDVEGGSDLLWSTSVFRNTFANSADLDRMVAYNEERLDEFEADRSYGSRRLSKLSWLLTPDQAYIKDYVLTGSIHELAIEANGALEKFAADNQGKTLGNVLLLDYFETSPIFDVLGLSDKSEGEFVPESGATTNAFAVISLTL
;
A
#
# COMPACT_ATOMS: atom_id res chain seq x y z
N ALA A 1 13.83 -3.31 -3.28
CA ALA A 1 14.91 -3.07 -2.29
C ALA A 1 14.33 -2.22 -1.17
N GLU A 2 14.53 -2.60 0.09
CA GLU A 2 14.07 -1.81 1.24
C GLU A 2 15.01 -0.59 1.40
N LEU A 3 14.44 0.61 1.56
CA LEU A 3 15.21 1.82 1.85
C LEU A 3 15.51 1.81 3.34
N VAL A 4 16.69 1.29 3.72
CA VAL A 4 17.18 1.28 5.10
C VAL A 4 18.18 2.41 5.26
N ASN A 5 18.07 3.20 6.32
CA ASN A 5 19.07 4.16 6.76
C ASN A 5 19.82 3.61 8.00
N PRO A 6 20.87 2.78 7.79
CA PRO A 6 21.59 2.14 8.89
C PRO A 6 22.34 3.12 9.80
N ALA A 7 22.38 4.41 9.47
CA ALA A 7 23.00 5.46 10.26
C ALA A 7 22.01 6.20 11.18
N ALA A 8 20.73 5.84 11.18
CA ALA A 8 19.72 6.48 12.03
C ALA A 8 20.08 6.33 13.52
N THR A 9 20.25 7.45 14.22
CA THR A 9 20.55 7.44 15.65
C THR A 9 19.27 7.27 16.48
N ALA A 10 19.40 6.87 17.76
CA ALA A 10 18.26 6.83 18.68
C ALA A 10 17.53 8.19 18.78
N SER A 11 18.26 9.31 18.67
CA SER A 11 17.64 10.64 18.64
C SER A 11 16.83 10.88 17.37
N ASP A 12 17.24 10.33 16.22
CA ASP A 12 16.52 10.49 14.95
C ASP A 12 15.25 9.65 14.94
N LYS A 13 15.33 8.43 15.47
CA LYS A 13 14.18 7.54 15.70
C LYS A 13 13.11 8.19 16.58
N LEU A 14 13.50 8.78 17.72
CA LEU A 14 12.58 9.51 18.61
C LEU A 14 11.96 10.74 17.94
N LYS A 15 12.74 11.50 17.16
CA LYS A 15 12.19 12.65 16.42
C LYS A 15 11.18 12.21 15.38
N LEU A 16 11.45 11.13 14.65
CA LEU A 16 10.50 10.60 13.68
C LEU A 16 9.21 10.17 14.38
N GLN A 17 9.32 9.44 15.49
CA GLN A 17 8.17 9.04 16.29
C GLN A 17 7.33 10.25 16.71
N GLN A 18 7.97 11.31 17.23
CA GLN A 18 7.30 12.55 17.60
C GLN A 18 6.62 13.21 16.40
N VAL A 19 7.30 13.33 15.26
CA VAL A 19 6.72 13.92 14.05
C VAL A 19 5.48 13.15 13.60
N ILE A 20 5.52 11.81 13.62
CA ILE A 20 4.36 10.98 13.26
C ILE A 20 3.19 11.24 14.21
N LEU A 21 3.44 11.19 15.52
CA LEU A 21 2.41 11.36 16.54
C LEU A 21 1.83 12.79 16.55
N GLU A 22 2.66 13.81 16.34
CA GLU A 22 2.21 15.20 16.27
C GLU A 22 1.42 15.48 14.99
N THR A 23 1.80 14.86 13.87
CA THR A 23 1.14 15.09 12.57
C THR A 23 -0.18 14.32 12.47
N PHE A 24 -0.19 13.06 12.90
CA PHE A 24 -1.30 12.15 12.66
C PHE A 24 -2.05 11.72 13.92
N GLY A 25 -1.60 12.12 15.13
CA GLY A 25 -1.98 11.51 16.41
C GLY A 25 -3.43 11.06 16.55
N SER A 26 -4.40 11.95 16.33
CA SER A 26 -5.84 11.61 16.44
C SER A 26 -6.40 10.80 15.28
N ALA A 27 -5.71 10.80 14.14
CA ALA A 27 -6.06 10.03 12.95
C ALA A 27 -5.40 8.63 12.93
N LEU A 28 -4.44 8.35 13.82
CA LEU A 28 -3.75 7.07 13.88
C LEU A 28 -4.68 5.95 14.35
N ILE A 29 -4.62 4.83 13.64
CA ILE A 29 -5.32 3.61 14.01
C ILE A 29 -4.44 2.87 15.03
N PRO A 30 -4.95 2.59 16.24
CA PRO A 30 -4.18 1.86 17.25
C PRO A 30 -3.98 0.40 16.82
N GLU A 31 -2.84 -0.18 17.18
CA GLU A 31 -2.61 -1.61 17.00
C GLU A 31 -3.58 -2.40 17.91
N PRO A 32 -4.31 -3.40 17.37
CA PRO A 32 -5.19 -4.21 18.19
C PRO A 32 -4.40 -4.91 19.29
N ALA A 33 -4.86 -4.75 20.54
CA ALA A 33 -4.26 -5.45 21.67
C ALA A 33 -4.22 -6.97 21.44
N ASP A 34 -3.17 -7.61 21.96
CA ASP A 34 -2.98 -9.06 21.88
C ASP A 34 -4.27 -9.82 22.23
N GLY A 35 -4.78 -10.56 21.24
CA GLY A 35 -5.95 -11.43 21.40
C GLY A 35 -7.27 -10.90 20.80
N LEU A 36 -7.30 -9.71 20.19
CA LEU A 36 -8.48 -9.25 19.42
C LEU A 36 -8.42 -9.66 17.94
N PRO A 37 -9.52 -10.10 17.31
CA PRO A 37 -9.40 -10.92 16.10
C PRO A 37 -9.11 -10.15 14.80
N ASP A 38 -9.53 -8.90 14.61
CA ASP A 38 -9.63 -8.35 13.25
C ASP A 38 -9.09 -6.92 13.10
N LEU A 39 -8.53 -6.60 11.93
CA LEU A 39 -8.34 -5.23 11.46
C LEU A 39 -9.68 -4.46 11.56
N PRO A 40 -9.68 -3.19 11.99
CA PRO A 40 -10.91 -2.40 12.09
C PRO A 40 -11.57 -2.26 10.72
N THR A 41 -12.89 -2.44 10.69
CA THR A 41 -13.72 -2.21 9.51
C THR A 41 -13.78 -0.72 9.17
N VAL A 42 -14.11 -0.39 7.91
CA VAL A 42 -14.32 1.01 7.47
C VAL A 42 -15.33 1.74 8.35
N GLY A 43 -16.42 1.07 8.75
CA GLY A 43 -17.42 1.67 9.64
C GLY A 43 -16.88 1.98 11.04
N GLN A 44 -15.99 1.14 11.59
CA GLN A 44 -15.32 1.41 12.86
C GLN A 44 -14.35 2.59 12.73
N LEU A 45 -13.57 2.64 11.64
CA LEU A 45 -12.65 3.74 11.33
C LEU A 45 -13.37 5.09 11.21
N GLN A 46 -14.52 5.11 10.54
CA GLN A 46 -15.36 6.31 10.44
C GLN A 46 -15.90 6.77 11.80
N GLN A 47 -16.33 5.83 12.65
CA GLN A 47 -16.85 6.14 13.98
C GLN A 47 -15.77 6.65 14.94
N SER A 48 -14.55 6.10 14.86
CA SER A 48 -13.41 6.54 15.68
C SER A 48 -12.74 7.81 15.16
N GLY A 49 -12.99 8.21 13.92
CA GLY A 49 -12.28 9.31 13.26
C GLY A 49 -10.82 8.99 12.96
N THR A 50 -10.43 7.71 12.99
CA THR A 50 -9.08 7.24 12.67
C THR A 50 -9.02 6.75 11.23
N THR A 51 -7.97 7.11 10.50
CA THR A 51 -7.86 6.90 9.05
C THR A 51 -6.45 6.54 8.59
N VAL A 52 -5.45 6.63 9.47
CA VAL A 52 -4.04 6.47 9.12
C VAL A 52 -3.46 5.27 9.86
N LEU A 53 -2.90 4.32 9.13
CA LEU A 53 -2.06 3.26 9.68
C LEU A 53 -0.60 3.60 9.38
N VAL A 54 0.23 3.63 10.42
CA VAL A 54 1.69 3.79 10.27
C VAL A 54 2.37 2.55 10.81
N ALA A 55 3.12 1.86 9.95
CA ALA A 55 3.98 0.76 10.33
C ALA A 55 5.46 1.15 10.17
N VAL A 56 6.30 0.86 11.15
CA VAL A 56 7.73 1.25 11.12
C VAL A 56 8.57 0.01 11.35
N GLN A 57 9.52 -0.33 10.49
CA GLN A 57 10.37 -1.53 10.66
C GLN A 57 11.54 -1.25 11.61
N ASP A 58 11.25 -0.90 12.87
CA ASP A 58 12.27 -0.58 13.87
C ASP A 58 11.71 -0.80 15.30
N GLU A 59 12.25 -1.80 16.01
CA GLU A 59 11.77 -2.18 17.35
C GLU A 59 11.81 -1.02 18.36
N ASP A 60 12.77 -0.10 18.23
CA ASP A 60 12.90 1.05 19.15
C ASP A 60 11.79 2.09 18.89
N VAL A 61 11.29 2.19 17.64
CA VAL A 61 10.22 3.11 17.26
C VAL A 61 8.84 2.49 17.50
N GLU A 62 8.65 1.23 17.09
CA GLU A 62 7.43 0.44 17.33
C GLU A 62 7.14 0.36 18.85
N GLY A 63 8.12 -0.07 19.65
CA GLY A 63 7.97 -0.25 21.10
C GLY A 63 7.75 1.05 21.88
N GLY A 64 7.87 2.21 21.23
CA GLY A 64 7.62 3.52 21.82
C GLY A 64 6.15 3.93 21.86
N SER A 65 5.24 3.27 21.12
CA SER A 65 3.82 3.64 21.08
C SER A 65 2.92 2.55 20.50
N ASP A 66 1.79 2.26 21.18
CA ASP A 66 0.71 1.37 20.68
C ASP A 66 -0.02 1.91 19.42
N LEU A 67 0.36 3.09 18.92
CA LEU A 67 -0.17 3.70 17.69
C LEU A 67 0.71 3.44 16.47
N LEU A 68 1.91 2.90 16.66
CA LEU A 68 2.85 2.58 15.59
C LEU A 68 2.96 1.07 15.46
N TRP A 69 2.53 0.57 14.30
CA TRP A 69 2.38 -0.86 14.08
C TRP A 69 3.71 -1.48 13.70
N SER A 70 3.82 -2.77 13.98
CA SER A 70 4.89 -3.57 13.41
C SER A 70 4.70 -3.82 11.92
N THR A 71 5.81 -3.83 11.17
CA THR A 71 5.78 -4.26 9.75
C THR A 71 5.45 -5.73 9.53
N SER A 72 5.35 -6.53 10.60
CA SER A 72 4.78 -7.88 10.54
C SER A 72 3.34 -7.92 9.97
N VAL A 73 2.63 -6.79 10.05
CA VAL A 73 1.27 -6.56 9.54
C VAL A 73 1.25 -6.10 8.08
N PHE A 74 2.30 -5.42 7.61
CA PHE A 74 2.35 -4.86 6.25
C PHE A 74 3.76 -4.89 5.68
N ARG A 75 3.93 -5.59 4.56
CA ARG A 75 5.20 -5.67 3.83
C ARG A 75 5.24 -4.64 2.70
N ASN A 76 6.05 -3.60 2.86
CA ASN A 76 6.16 -2.52 1.88
C ASN A 76 7.27 -2.70 0.85
N THR A 77 7.17 -3.73 0.02
CA THR A 77 8.17 -4.01 -1.02
C THR A 77 7.54 -4.02 -2.41
N PHE A 78 8.38 -3.83 -3.42
CA PHE A 78 8.01 -3.80 -4.83
C PHE A 78 9.15 -4.36 -5.69
N ALA A 79 8.82 -4.74 -6.94
CA ALA A 79 9.76 -5.38 -7.86
C ALA A 79 11.03 -4.58 -8.13
N ASN A 80 10.94 -3.24 -8.06
CA ASN A 80 12.05 -2.31 -8.28
C ASN A 80 12.79 -2.56 -9.60
N SER A 81 12.03 -2.58 -10.70
CA SER A 81 12.53 -2.81 -12.04
C SER A 81 11.66 -2.06 -13.06
N ALA A 82 12.25 -1.75 -14.22
CA ALA A 82 11.53 -1.21 -15.37
C ALA A 82 10.96 -2.32 -16.29
N ASP A 83 11.22 -3.58 -15.96
CA ASP A 83 10.78 -4.76 -16.72
C ASP A 83 9.39 -5.22 -16.24
N LEU A 84 8.42 -5.18 -17.16
CA LEU A 84 7.03 -5.57 -16.91
C LEU A 84 6.91 -7.01 -16.40
N ASP A 85 7.62 -7.96 -17.02
CA ASP A 85 7.51 -9.38 -16.67
C ASP A 85 8.03 -9.63 -15.25
N ARG A 86 9.08 -8.91 -14.84
CA ARG A 86 9.57 -8.97 -13.46
C ARG A 86 8.57 -8.41 -12.45
N MET A 87 7.89 -7.32 -12.79
CA MET A 87 6.84 -6.76 -11.94
C MET A 87 5.65 -7.72 -11.82
N VAL A 88 5.23 -8.33 -12.92
CA VAL A 88 4.16 -9.33 -12.92
C VAL A 88 4.54 -10.53 -12.07
N ALA A 89 5.68 -11.17 -12.33
CA ALA A 89 6.14 -12.34 -11.59
C ALA A 89 6.27 -12.05 -10.07
N TYR A 90 6.80 -10.87 -9.72
CA TYR A 90 6.87 -10.44 -8.33
C TYR A 90 5.49 -10.34 -7.67
N ASN A 91 4.49 -9.79 -8.36
CA ASN A 91 3.13 -9.67 -7.82
C ASN A 91 2.39 -11.01 -7.80
N GLU A 92 2.69 -11.94 -8.72
CA GLU A 92 2.21 -13.33 -8.64
C GLU A 92 2.72 -14.04 -7.38
N GLU A 93 4.01 -13.91 -7.06
CA GLU A 93 4.57 -14.43 -5.81
C GLU A 93 3.88 -13.83 -4.57
N ARG A 94 3.54 -12.53 -4.60
CA ARG A 94 2.80 -11.87 -3.51
C ARG A 94 1.38 -12.42 -3.38
N LEU A 95 0.68 -12.69 -4.49
CA LEU A 95 -0.64 -13.32 -4.45
C LEU A 95 -0.58 -14.70 -3.81
N ASP A 96 0.41 -15.50 -4.17
CA ASP A 96 0.57 -16.85 -3.61
C ASP A 96 0.89 -16.79 -2.10
N GLU A 97 1.66 -15.80 -1.65
CA GLU A 97 1.84 -15.51 -0.22
C GLU A 97 0.52 -15.18 0.48
N PHE A 98 -0.34 -14.34 -0.12
CA PHE A 98 -1.63 -13.97 0.48
C PHE A 98 -2.56 -15.17 0.63
N GLU A 99 -2.57 -16.05 -0.37
CA GLU A 99 -3.41 -17.25 -0.38
C GLU A 99 -2.92 -18.30 0.63
N ALA A 100 -1.59 -18.46 0.79
CA ALA A 100 -0.99 -19.33 1.79
C ALA A 100 -1.22 -18.82 3.23
N ASP A 101 -1.15 -17.50 3.42
CA ASP A 101 -1.35 -16.83 4.70
C ASP A 101 -2.83 -16.68 5.11
N ARG A 102 -3.80 -17.18 4.32
CA ARG A 102 -5.21 -17.29 4.74
C ARG A 102 -5.38 -18.07 6.06
N SER A 103 -4.36 -18.83 6.46
CA SER A 103 -4.27 -19.54 7.75
C SER A 103 -3.86 -18.66 8.96
N TYR A 104 -3.25 -17.49 8.74
CA TYR A 104 -2.73 -16.57 9.78
C TYR A 104 -3.72 -15.46 10.22
N GLY A 105 -4.94 -15.48 9.71
CA GLY A 105 -6.01 -14.60 10.17
C GLY A 105 -5.91 -13.16 9.66
N SER A 106 -7.04 -12.46 9.81
CA SER A 106 -7.42 -11.09 9.43
C SER A 106 -6.55 -9.94 9.94
N ARG A 107 -5.31 -10.19 10.36
CA ARG A 107 -4.39 -9.19 10.91
C ARG A 107 -3.35 -8.66 9.93
N ARG A 108 -3.15 -9.29 8.76
CA ARG A 108 -2.21 -8.83 7.74
C ARG A 108 -2.90 -8.00 6.66
N LEU A 109 -2.29 -6.88 6.32
CA LEU A 109 -2.63 -6.09 5.14
C LEU A 109 -1.82 -6.60 3.94
N SER A 110 -2.52 -7.22 3.01
CA SER A 110 -1.94 -7.67 1.74
C SER A 110 -1.81 -6.49 0.78
N LYS A 111 -0.59 -6.23 0.29
CA LYS A 111 -0.31 -5.15 -0.67
C LYS A 111 0.26 -5.67 -1.97
N LEU A 112 -0.32 -5.25 -3.09
CA LEU A 112 0.34 -5.31 -4.39
C LEU A 112 0.93 -3.94 -4.76
N SER A 113 2.11 -3.98 -5.36
CA SER A 113 2.78 -2.79 -5.91
C SER A 113 2.84 -2.95 -7.43
N TRP A 114 1.88 -2.33 -8.11
CA TRP A 114 1.72 -2.34 -9.56
C TRP A 114 2.38 -1.13 -10.18
N LEU A 115 3.71 -1.07 -10.06
CA LEU A 115 4.52 0.06 -10.49
C LEU A 115 5.86 -0.42 -11.05
N LEU A 116 6.26 0.22 -12.14
CA LEU A 116 7.57 0.06 -12.76
C LEU A 116 8.46 1.23 -12.36
N THR A 117 9.70 0.92 -11.99
CA THR A 117 10.68 1.93 -11.57
C THR A 117 11.85 1.97 -12.52
N PRO A 118 12.29 3.17 -12.95
CA PRO A 118 13.43 3.29 -13.83
C PRO A 118 14.69 2.73 -13.15
N ASP A 119 15.37 1.81 -13.82
CA ASP A 119 16.67 1.30 -13.42
C ASP A 119 17.80 1.91 -14.27
N GLN A 120 19.05 1.56 -13.97
CA GLN A 120 20.19 2.11 -14.70
C GLN A 120 20.15 1.79 -16.21
N ALA A 121 19.62 0.62 -16.59
CA ALA A 121 19.52 0.24 -17.99
C ALA A 121 18.45 1.08 -18.68
N TYR A 122 17.27 1.22 -18.07
CA TYR A 122 16.20 2.08 -18.57
C TYR A 122 16.67 3.52 -18.76
N ILE A 123 17.34 4.11 -17.75
CA ILE A 123 17.86 5.48 -17.85
C ILE A 123 18.85 5.60 -19.00
N LYS A 124 19.72 4.61 -19.19
CA LYS A 124 20.73 4.62 -20.25
C LYS A 124 20.12 4.49 -21.65
N ASP A 125 19.09 3.65 -21.81
CA ASP A 125 18.47 3.38 -23.09
C ASP A 125 17.46 4.46 -23.49
N TYR A 126 16.91 5.18 -22.50
CA TYR A 126 15.87 6.20 -22.69
C TYR A 126 16.22 7.56 -22.07
N VAL A 127 17.51 7.97 -22.09
CA VAL A 127 18.00 9.21 -21.45
C VAL A 127 17.16 10.47 -21.74
N LEU A 128 16.63 10.59 -22.96
CA LEU A 128 15.89 11.78 -23.41
C LEU A 128 14.39 11.57 -23.57
N THR A 129 13.92 10.31 -23.56
CA THR A 129 12.53 9.97 -23.85
C THR A 129 11.84 9.28 -22.69
N GLY A 130 12.59 8.59 -21.84
CA GLY A 130 12.07 7.78 -20.76
C GLY A 130 11.42 8.63 -19.69
N SER A 131 10.26 8.18 -19.24
CA SER A 131 9.52 8.82 -18.16
C SER A 131 8.80 7.80 -17.30
N ILE A 132 8.58 8.15 -16.04
CA ILE A 132 7.76 7.34 -15.11
C ILE A 132 6.32 7.20 -15.67
N HIS A 133 5.84 8.21 -16.40
CA HIS A 133 4.54 8.17 -17.06
C HIS A 133 4.45 7.07 -18.14
N GLU A 134 5.48 6.92 -18.98
CA GLU A 134 5.51 5.83 -19.97
C GLU A 134 5.55 4.45 -19.32
N LEU A 135 6.35 4.30 -18.26
CA LEU A 135 6.39 3.09 -17.45
C LEU A 135 5.04 2.78 -16.80
N ALA A 136 4.33 3.80 -16.33
CA ALA A 136 3.00 3.63 -15.76
C ALA A 136 1.95 3.24 -16.80
N ILE A 137 1.98 3.81 -18.01
CA ILE A 137 1.11 3.39 -19.11
C ILE A 137 1.33 1.91 -19.42
N GLU A 138 2.59 1.48 -19.52
CA GLU A 138 2.94 0.08 -19.78
C GLU A 138 2.44 -0.85 -18.65
N ALA A 139 2.72 -0.50 -17.40
CA ALA A 139 2.23 -1.27 -16.24
C ALA A 139 0.70 -1.34 -16.21
N ASN A 140 0.02 -0.20 -16.29
CA ASN A 140 -1.43 -0.12 -16.22
C ASN A 140 -2.11 -0.88 -17.36
N GLY A 141 -1.53 -0.87 -18.56
CA GLY A 141 -2.02 -1.63 -19.71
C GLY A 141 -2.04 -3.15 -19.51
N ALA A 142 -1.22 -3.68 -18.59
CA ALA A 142 -1.19 -5.10 -18.26
C ALA A 142 -2.11 -5.51 -17.09
N LEU A 143 -2.68 -4.54 -16.36
CA LEU A 143 -3.40 -4.79 -15.11
C LEU A 143 -4.69 -5.61 -15.30
N GLU A 144 -5.47 -5.32 -16.35
CA GLU A 144 -6.70 -6.08 -16.65
C GLU A 144 -6.40 -7.56 -16.91
N LYS A 145 -5.38 -7.82 -17.72
CA LYS A 145 -4.96 -9.18 -18.02
C LYS A 145 -4.51 -9.91 -16.76
N PHE A 146 -3.69 -9.27 -15.93
CA PHE A 146 -3.23 -9.84 -14.66
C PHE A 146 -4.41 -10.18 -13.74
N ALA A 147 -5.39 -9.29 -13.62
CA ALA A 147 -6.59 -9.52 -12.83
C ALA A 147 -7.45 -10.66 -13.39
N ALA A 148 -7.61 -10.74 -14.71
CA ALA A 148 -8.35 -11.81 -15.39
C ALA A 148 -7.66 -13.17 -15.21
N ASP A 149 -6.33 -13.23 -15.35
CA ASP A 149 -5.55 -14.46 -15.17
C ASP A 149 -5.60 -14.97 -13.71
N ASN A 150 -5.84 -14.06 -12.75
CA ASN A 150 -5.93 -14.36 -11.33
C ASN A 150 -7.37 -14.30 -10.78
N GLN A 151 -8.38 -14.46 -11.65
CA GLN A 151 -9.78 -14.42 -11.26
C GLN A 151 -10.07 -15.41 -10.11
N GLY A 152 -10.70 -14.92 -9.04
CA GLY A 152 -11.03 -15.72 -7.85
C GLY A 152 -9.96 -15.72 -6.75
N LYS A 153 -8.77 -15.16 -6.99
CA LYS A 153 -7.80 -14.83 -5.94
C LYS A 153 -8.08 -13.43 -5.36
N THR A 154 -7.68 -13.20 -4.12
CA THR A 154 -7.73 -11.85 -3.53
C THR A 154 -6.50 -11.06 -3.97
N LEU A 155 -6.68 -9.95 -4.69
CA LEU A 155 -5.59 -9.08 -5.16
C LEU A 155 -4.95 -8.20 -4.05
N GLY A 156 -5.20 -8.55 -2.79
CA GLY A 156 -4.80 -7.79 -1.61
C GLY A 156 -5.82 -6.76 -1.15
N ASN A 157 -5.50 -6.08 -0.05
CA ASN A 157 -6.27 -4.99 0.54
C ASN A 157 -5.82 -3.62 0.01
N VAL A 158 -4.57 -3.52 -0.40
CA VAL A 158 -3.95 -2.29 -0.90
C VAL A 158 -3.34 -2.56 -2.27
N LEU A 159 -3.76 -1.79 -3.26
CA LEU A 159 -3.12 -1.77 -4.57
C LEU A 159 -2.48 -0.40 -4.76
N LEU A 160 -1.16 -0.38 -4.92
CA LEU A 160 -0.40 0.83 -5.25
C LEU A 160 -0.10 0.83 -6.75
N LEU A 161 -0.46 1.92 -7.41
CA LEU A 161 -0.28 2.11 -8.86
C LEU A 161 0.02 3.58 -9.16
N ASP A 162 0.76 3.83 -10.23
CA ASP A 162 1.07 5.17 -10.69
C ASP A 162 0.04 5.65 -11.73
N TYR A 163 -0.23 6.96 -11.74
CA TYR A 163 -1.17 7.62 -12.65
C TYR A 163 -2.56 6.96 -12.67
N PHE A 164 -3.21 6.96 -11.51
CA PHE A 164 -4.51 6.32 -11.27
C PHE A 164 -5.57 6.65 -12.31
N GLU A 165 -5.61 7.90 -12.76
CA GLU A 165 -6.51 8.41 -13.79
C GLU A 165 -6.37 7.72 -15.15
N THR A 166 -5.23 7.08 -15.41
CA THR A 166 -4.96 6.33 -16.65
C THR A 166 -5.09 4.82 -16.47
N SER A 167 -5.38 4.36 -15.26
CA SER A 167 -5.43 2.93 -14.94
C SER A 167 -6.82 2.34 -15.19
N PRO A 168 -6.92 1.06 -15.61
CA PRO A 168 -8.20 0.37 -15.78
C PRO A 168 -8.78 -0.13 -14.44
N ILE A 169 -8.44 0.51 -13.33
CA ILE A 169 -8.73 0.00 -11.99
C ILE A 169 -10.23 -0.11 -11.71
N PHE A 170 -11.05 0.79 -12.27
CA PHE A 170 -12.50 0.69 -12.11
C PHE A 170 -13.06 -0.54 -12.82
N ASP A 171 -12.51 -0.92 -13.98
CA ASP A 171 -12.87 -2.14 -14.69
C ASP A 171 -12.42 -3.38 -13.92
N VAL A 172 -11.18 -3.38 -13.42
CA VAL A 172 -10.64 -4.46 -12.57
C VAL A 172 -11.47 -4.67 -11.29
N LEU A 173 -11.99 -3.59 -10.70
CA LEU A 173 -12.86 -3.65 -9.52
C LEU A 173 -14.34 -3.94 -9.86
N GLY A 174 -14.72 -3.99 -11.14
CA GLY A 174 -16.11 -4.16 -11.57
C GLY A 174 -17.01 -2.97 -11.16
N LEU A 175 -16.44 -1.76 -11.14
CA LEU A 175 -17.09 -0.51 -10.75
C LEU A 175 -17.40 0.41 -11.93
N SER A 176 -16.89 0.12 -13.12
CA SER A 176 -17.13 0.91 -14.34
C SER A 176 -18.61 1.00 -14.69
N ASP A 177 -19.37 -0.09 -14.57
CA ASP A 177 -20.83 -0.11 -14.78
C ASP A 177 -21.62 0.69 -13.71
N LYS A 178 -20.97 1.06 -12.59
CA LYS A 178 -21.57 1.84 -11.49
C LYS A 178 -21.23 3.32 -11.54
N SER A 179 -20.44 3.74 -12.53
CA SER A 179 -19.98 5.13 -12.68
C SER A 179 -21.00 6.06 -13.36
N GLU A 180 -22.08 5.52 -13.97
CA GLU A 180 -23.15 6.31 -14.61
C GLU A 180 -24.24 6.82 -13.64
N GLY A 181 -23.98 6.83 -12.33
CA GLY A 181 -24.82 7.54 -11.36
C GLY A 181 -24.29 8.96 -11.12
N GLU A 182 -25.19 9.95 -10.97
CA GLU A 182 -24.79 11.22 -10.33
C GLU A 182 -24.07 10.88 -9.03
N PHE A 183 -22.84 11.37 -8.87
CA PHE A 183 -22.11 11.28 -7.61
C PHE A 183 -22.97 12.00 -6.57
N VAL A 184 -23.79 11.26 -5.82
CA VAL A 184 -24.60 11.83 -4.74
C VAL A 184 -23.57 12.30 -3.72
N PRO A 185 -23.38 13.61 -3.52
CA PRO A 185 -22.56 14.06 -2.42
C PRO A 185 -23.26 13.54 -1.18
N GLU A 186 -22.65 12.59 -0.45
CA GLU A 186 -23.15 12.25 0.87
C GLU A 186 -23.22 13.55 1.65
N SER A 187 -24.44 13.94 2.03
CA SER A 187 -24.63 15.08 2.89
C SER A 187 -24.05 14.71 4.26
N GLY A 188 -22.79 15.06 4.50
CA GLY A 188 -22.22 15.14 5.84
C GLY A 188 -21.15 14.12 6.25
N ALA A 189 -20.42 13.49 5.32
CA ALA A 189 -19.17 12.83 5.67
C ALA A 189 -18.04 13.35 4.75
N THR A 190 -17.01 13.94 5.35
CA THR A 190 -15.74 14.16 4.66
C THR A 190 -15.29 12.84 4.07
N THR A 191 -14.95 12.85 2.78
CA THR A 191 -14.39 11.69 2.07
C THR A 191 -13.11 11.27 2.79
N ASN A 192 -13.20 10.26 3.66
CA ASN A 192 -12.07 9.82 4.48
C ASN A 192 -11.22 8.86 3.64
N ALA A 193 -10.15 9.38 3.06
CA ALA A 193 -9.11 8.57 2.46
C ALA A 193 -8.41 7.76 3.57
N PHE A 194 -8.34 6.44 3.40
CA PHE A 194 -7.52 5.57 4.24
C PHE A 194 -6.08 5.60 3.71
N ALA A 195 -5.12 5.89 4.58
CA ALA A 195 -3.71 5.95 4.23
C ALA A 195 -2.91 4.90 5.01
N VAL A 196 -2.11 4.11 4.28
CA VAL A 196 -1.11 3.21 4.88
C VAL A 196 0.27 3.76 4.58
N ILE A 197 1.00 4.11 5.64
CA ILE A 197 2.37 4.57 5.56
C ILE A 197 3.25 3.49 6.17
N SER A 198 4.27 3.04 5.42
CA SER A 198 5.27 2.14 5.96
C SER A 198 6.65 2.73 5.77
N LEU A 199 7.39 2.77 6.87
CA LEU A 199 8.72 3.34 6.95
C LEU A 199 9.68 2.22 7.34
N THR A 200 10.80 2.14 6.64
CA THR A 200 11.94 1.34 7.05
C THR A 200 13.05 2.31 7.43
N LEU A 201 13.67 2.12 8.59
CA LEU A 201 14.80 2.91 9.07
C LEU A 201 16.04 2.04 9.17
#